data_AF-A0A3A4ZJU8-F1
#
_entry.id   AF-A0A3A4ZJU8-F1
#
_cell.length_a   1.000
_cell.length_b   1.000
_cell.length_c   1.000
_cell.angle_alpha   90.00
_cell.angle_beta   90.00
_cell.angle_gamma   90.00
#
_symmetry.space_group_name_H-M   'P 1'
#
loop_
_entity.id
_entity.type
_entity.pdbx_description
1 polymer ?
#
loop_
_entity_poly.entity_id
_entity_poly.type
_entity_poly.pdbx_seq_one_letter_code
_entity_poly.pdbx_strand_id
1 'polypeptide(L)'
;MMDYGDKTILPALLKRCEVRLENDARALEQASSERMKVAVGRFGGRVIGLELLFPALRTAFMNHATRTVETRQAEVVARIRPNAGNGFPYPLGSPEVRVEFPKRSDRQLVPWLSGLAWLDVFGGNEVFFGDSPFGIPCLWRNGEWSPERDLLFVAGQVHRLLTDPGNYSPADSMNPEAALYWVSHKDELPLEQPIPELSGGRNRSSQAITSVFSRFALTVAE
;
A
#
# COMPACT_ATOMS: atom_id res chain seq x y z
N MET A 1 -24.31 13.94 7.10
CA MET A 1 -24.66 14.12 5.68
C MET A 1 -24.16 15.50 5.30
N MET A 2 -23.00 15.61 4.64
CA MET A 2 -22.48 16.93 4.24
C MET A 2 -23.29 17.43 3.05
N ASP A 3 -23.88 18.60 3.20
CA ASP A 3 -24.61 19.30 2.16
C ASP A 3 -23.60 19.89 1.16
N TYR A 4 -23.47 19.27 -0.02
CA TYR A 4 -22.63 19.75 -1.11
C TYR A 4 -23.34 20.90 -1.83
N GLY A 5 -23.49 22.02 -1.13
CA GLY A 5 -24.25 23.20 -1.55
C GLY A 5 -23.68 24.00 -2.73
N ASP A 6 -22.67 23.49 -3.45
CA ASP A 6 -22.15 24.17 -4.64
C ASP A 6 -21.79 23.18 -5.76
N LYS A 7 -22.67 23.14 -6.77
CA LYS A 7 -22.58 22.24 -7.94
C LYS A 7 -21.32 22.47 -8.79
N THR A 8 -20.58 23.55 -8.57
CA THR A 8 -19.35 23.88 -9.31
C THR A 8 -18.06 23.38 -8.66
N ILE A 9 -18.07 23.12 -7.34
CA ILE A 9 -16.86 22.71 -6.60
C ILE A 9 -16.49 21.25 -6.88
N LEU A 10 -17.50 20.37 -7.01
CA LEU A 10 -17.29 18.94 -7.18
C LEU A 10 -16.55 18.58 -8.49
N PRO A 11 -16.89 19.14 -9.67
CA PRO A 11 -16.13 18.88 -10.90
C PRO A 11 -14.66 19.35 -10.83
N ALA A 12 -14.40 20.52 -10.24
CA ALA A 12 -13.04 21.04 -10.11
C ALA A 12 -12.19 20.18 -9.16
N LEU A 13 -12.78 19.69 -8.07
CA LEU A 13 -12.13 18.79 -7.12
C LEU A 13 -11.79 17.44 -7.78
N LEU A 14 -12.76 16.84 -8.49
CA LEU A 14 -12.53 15.60 -9.23
C LEU A 14 -11.41 15.76 -10.26
N LYS A 15 -11.33 16.91 -10.93
CA LYS A 15 -10.25 17.17 -11.88
C LYS A 15 -8.88 17.24 -11.23
N ARG A 16 -8.79 17.84 -10.03
CA ARG A 16 -7.55 17.87 -9.24
C ARG A 16 -7.14 16.46 -8.81
N CYS A 17 -8.10 15.63 -8.39
CA CYS A 17 -7.87 14.22 -8.06
C CYS A 17 -7.32 13.44 -9.27
N GLU A 18 -7.92 13.62 -10.46
CA GLU A 18 -7.43 13.00 -11.70
C GLU A 18 -5.98 13.40 -12.00
N VAL A 19 -5.65 14.70 -11.92
CA VAL A 19 -4.29 15.19 -12.19
C VAL A 19 -3.29 14.66 -11.17
N ARG A 20 -3.65 14.62 -9.89
CA ARG A 20 -2.80 14.04 -8.84
C ARG A 20 -2.54 12.56 -9.09
N LEU A 21 -3.58 11.79 -9.41
CA LEU A 21 -3.45 10.37 -9.72
C LEU A 21 -2.53 10.12 -10.91
N GLU A 22 -2.66 10.91 -11.98
CA GLU A 22 -1.75 10.82 -13.14
C GLU A 22 -0.30 11.11 -12.80
N ASN A 23 -0.05 12.17 -12.02
CA ASN A 23 1.31 12.53 -11.60
C ASN A 23 1.94 11.43 -10.74
N ASP A 24 1.18 10.89 -9.80
CA ASP A 24 1.67 9.85 -8.88
C ASP A 24 1.83 8.51 -9.58
N ALA A 25 0.96 8.18 -10.54
CA ALA A 25 1.13 7.00 -11.40
C ALA A 25 2.40 7.08 -12.24
N ARG A 26 2.69 8.24 -12.86
CA ARG A 26 3.94 8.46 -13.60
C ARG A 26 5.17 8.37 -12.70
N ALA A 27 5.11 8.95 -11.51
CA ALA A 27 6.20 8.87 -10.53
C ALA A 27 6.46 7.41 -10.12
N LEU A 28 5.40 6.62 -9.94
CA LEU A 28 5.51 5.20 -9.63
C LEU A 28 6.06 4.38 -10.80
N GLU A 29 5.62 4.65 -12.05
CA GLU A 29 6.21 4.05 -13.26
C GLU A 29 7.72 4.33 -13.38
N GLN A 30 8.14 5.55 -13.06
CA GLN A 30 9.55 5.94 -13.05
C GLN A 30 10.37 5.24 -11.95
N ALA A 31 9.73 4.78 -10.88
CA ALA A 31 10.35 3.99 -9.83
C ALA A 31 10.40 2.47 -10.14
N SER A 32 9.90 2.06 -11.31
CA SER A 32 10.01 0.67 -11.78
C SER A 32 11.47 0.25 -11.94
N SER A 33 11.83 -0.89 -11.37
CA SER A 33 13.18 -1.45 -11.35
C SER A 33 13.15 -2.95 -11.62
N GLU A 34 14.29 -3.65 -11.53
CA GLU A 34 14.31 -5.12 -11.62
C GLU A 34 13.66 -5.80 -10.41
N ARG A 35 13.67 -5.13 -9.25
CA ARG A 35 13.12 -5.64 -7.98
C ARG A 35 11.62 -5.37 -7.84
N MET A 36 11.10 -4.36 -8.55
CA MET A 36 9.68 -4.01 -8.56
C MET A 36 9.30 -3.48 -9.93
N LYS A 37 8.45 -4.21 -10.66
CA LYS A 37 7.83 -3.74 -11.90
C LYS A 37 6.52 -3.03 -11.58
N VAL A 38 6.22 -1.98 -12.32
CA VAL A 38 4.97 -1.22 -12.17
C VAL A 38 4.20 -1.29 -13.48
N ALA A 39 2.91 -1.61 -13.39
CA ALA A 39 1.98 -1.54 -14.50
C ALA A 39 0.84 -0.58 -14.16
N VAL A 40 0.52 0.35 -15.07
CA VAL A 40 -0.58 1.30 -14.90
C VAL A 40 -1.71 0.93 -15.86
N GLY A 41 -2.85 0.53 -15.29
CA GLY A 41 -4.07 0.28 -16.04
C GLY A 41 -4.71 1.60 -16.45
N ARG A 42 -4.96 1.75 -17.75
CA ARG A 42 -5.58 2.96 -18.33
C ARG A 42 -6.82 2.60 -19.12
N PHE A 43 -7.86 3.43 -19.02
CA PHE A 43 -9.01 3.41 -19.91
C PHE A 43 -9.13 4.77 -20.60
N GLY A 44 -8.81 4.81 -21.89
CA GLY A 44 -8.54 6.06 -22.58
C GLY A 44 -7.38 6.81 -21.89
N GLY A 45 -7.58 8.09 -21.60
CA GLY A 45 -6.58 8.93 -20.91
C GLY A 45 -6.63 8.90 -19.38
N ARG A 46 -7.36 7.95 -18.75
CA ARG A 46 -7.56 7.90 -17.30
C ARG A 46 -6.91 6.68 -16.67
N VAL A 47 -6.21 6.86 -15.55
CA VAL A 47 -5.76 5.76 -14.68
C VAL A 47 -6.96 5.11 -13.97
N ILE A 48 -7.09 3.79 -14.12
CA ILE A 48 -8.15 2.98 -13.49
C ILE A 48 -7.62 2.04 -12.40
N GLY A 49 -6.32 1.75 -12.40
CA GLY A 49 -5.66 0.90 -11.42
C GLY A 49 -4.16 0.84 -11.64
N LEU A 50 -3.44 0.34 -10.65
CA LEU A 50 -1.99 0.12 -10.73
C LEU A 50 -1.66 -1.25 -10.16
N GLU A 51 -0.63 -1.89 -10.69
CA GLU A 51 -0.09 -3.15 -10.18
C GLU A 51 1.40 -3.00 -9.90
N LEU A 52 1.81 -3.45 -8.72
CA LEU A 52 3.20 -3.64 -8.35
C LEU A 52 3.51 -5.13 -8.46
N LEU A 53 4.48 -5.51 -9.26
CA LEU A 53 4.96 -6.87 -9.39
C LEU A 53 6.36 -6.96 -8.77
N PHE A 54 6.49 -7.73 -7.70
CA PHE A 54 7.76 -8.11 -7.10
C PHE A 54 8.09 -9.52 -7.58
N PRO A 55 9.01 -9.71 -8.53
CA PRO A 55 9.20 -11.00 -9.20
C PRO A 55 9.80 -12.09 -8.31
N ALA A 56 10.58 -11.71 -7.30
CA ALA A 56 11.27 -12.65 -6.41
C ALA A 56 11.51 -12.02 -5.02
N LEU A 57 10.43 -11.69 -4.32
CA LEU A 57 10.49 -11.08 -2.99
C LEU A 57 10.66 -12.15 -1.91
N ARG A 58 11.62 -11.95 -1.01
CA ARG A 58 11.79 -12.86 0.13
C ARG A 58 10.80 -12.51 1.25
N THR A 59 9.92 -13.46 1.58
CA THR A 59 8.83 -13.25 2.54
C THR A 59 8.48 -14.55 3.28
N ALA A 60 7.71 -14.46 4.37
CA ALA A 60 7.43 -15.57 5.27
C ALA A 60 6.11 -16.27 4.97
N PHE A 61 6.13 -17.59 5.11
CA PHE A 61 4.99 -18.47 4.94
C PHE A 61 4.88 -19.42 6.13
N MET A 62 3.66 -19.70 6.55
CA MET A 62 3.34 -20.78 7.48
C MET A 62 3.08 -22.03 6.66
N ASN A 63 3.86 -23.08 6.91
CA ASN A 63 3.56 -24.41 6.40
C ASN A 63 2.57 -25.10 7.33
N HIS A 64 1.33 -25.29 6.87
CA HIS A 64 0.27 -25.89 7.66
C HIS A 64 0.50 -27.38 7.99
N ALA A 65 1.24 -28.10 7.15
CA ALA A 65 1.52 -29.52 7.37
C ALA A 65 2.57 -29.72 8.47
N THR A 66 3.64 -28.95 8.45
CA THR A 66 4.73 -29.05 9.44
C THR A 66 4.54 -28.13 10.64
N ARG A 67 3.61 -27.17 10.57
CA ARG A 67 3.40 -26.11 11.57
C ARG A 67 4.66 -25.28 11.82
N THR A 68 5.46 -25.07 10.78
CA THR A 68 6.69 -24.28 10.82
C THR A 68 6.58 -23.04 9.94
N VAL A 69 7.19 -21.95 10.37
CA VAL A 69 7.39 -20.76 9.54
C VAL A 69 8.65 -20.96 8.71
N GLU A 70 8.57 -20.65 7.42
CA GLU A 70 9.70 -20.67 6.51
C GLU A 70 9.73 -19.40 5.65
N THR A 71 10.93 -18.96 5.27
CA THR A 71 11.11 -17.84 4.34
C THR A 71 11.41 -18.34 2.94
N ARG A 72 10.69 -17.84 1.94
CA ARG A 72 10.89 -18.21 0.53
C ARG A 72 10.89 -16.97 -0.34
N GLN A 73 11.54 -17.08 -1.50
CA GLN A 73 11.32 -16.13 -2.58
C GLN A 73 9.98 -16.44 -3.25
N ALA A 74 9.16 -15.42 -3.43
CA ALA A 74 7.87 -15.53 -4.07
C ALA A 74 7.65 -14.37 -5.03
N GLU A 75 6.93 -14.66 -6.11
CA GLU A 75 6.33 -13.62 -6.92
C GLU A 75 5.13 -13.05 -6.15
N VAL A 76 5.10 -11.72 -6.01
CA VAL A 76 4.04 -11.01 -5.31
C VAL A 76 3.48 -9.94 -6.23
N VAL A 77 2.14 -9.88 -6.32
CA VAL A 77 1.42 -8.84 -7.05
C VAL A 77 0.63 -8.02 -6.05
N ALA A 78 0.86 -6.71 -5.99
CA ALA A 78 0.01 -5.80 -5.22
C ALA A 78 -0.82 -4.93 -6.16
N ARG A 79 -2.13 -5.12 -6.14
CA ARG A 79 -3.11 -4.34 -6.92
C ARG A 79 -3.58 -3.14 -6.12
N ILE A 80 -3.33 -1.95 -6.65
CA ILE A 80 -3.75 -0.68 -6.07
C ILE A 80 -4.94 -0.17 -6.88
N ARG A 81 -6.07 0.05 -6.20
CA ARG A 81 -7.30 0.60 -6.77
C ARG A 81 -7.59 1.97 -6.13
N PRO A 82 -7.19 3.07 -6.78
CA PRO A 82 -7.30 4.43 -6.24
C PRO A 82 -8.74 4.88 -5.96
N ASN A 83 -9.71 4.32 -6.68
CA ASN A 83 -11.11 4.75 -6.64
C ASN A 83 -12.05 3.65 -6.12
N ALA A 84 -11.53 2.62 -5.45
CA ALA A 84 -12.33 1.53 -4.89
C ALA A 84 -12.27 1.50 -3.36
N GLY A 85 -13.33 0.99 -2.73
CA GLY A 85 -13.34 0.63 -1.31
C GLY A 85 -13.47 1.77 -0.30
N ASN A 86 -13.49 3.04 -0.72
CA ASN A 86 -13.55 4.19 0.19
C ASN A 86 -14.67 5.17 -0.16
N GLY A 87 -15.15 5.91 0.85
CA GLY A 87 -16.18 6.95 0.70
C GLY A 87 -15.72 8.18 -0.10
N PHE A 88 -14.42 8.30 -0.37
CA PHE A 88 -13.81 9.43 -1.08
C PHE A 88 -12.79 8.92 -2.13
N PRO A 89 -12.69 9.57 -3.29
CA PRO A 89 -11.70 9.22 -4.31
C PRO A 89 -10.28 9.59 -3.86
N TYR A 90 -9.30 8.84 -4.33
CA TYR A 90 -7.89 9.24 -4.19
C TYR A 90 -7.65 10.65 -4.74
N PRO A 91 -6.85 11.52 -4.08
CA PRO A 91 -6.09 11.30 -2.84
C PRO A 91 -6.87 11.60 -1.55
N LEU A 92 -8.14 12.00 -1.64
CA LEU A 92 -8.94 12.37 -0.48
C LEU A 92 -9.25 11.16 0.40
N GLY A 93 -9.45 10.00 -0.23
CA GLY A 93 -9.44 8.69 0.43
C GLY A 93 -8.16 7.91 0.10
N SER A 94 -7.82 6.93 0.94
CA SER A 94 -6.72 6.02 0.62
C SER A 94 -7.08 5.19 -0.62
N PRO A 95 -6.10 4.63 -1.35
CA PRO A 95 -6.43 3.57 -2.29
C PRO A 95 -6.80 2.28 -1.54
N GLU A 96 -7.59 1.41 -2.18
CA GLU A 96 -7.68 0.00 -1.80
C GLU A 96 -6.44 -0.73 -2.31
N VAL A 97 -5.85 -1.61 -1.50
CA VAL A 97 -4.71 -2.45 -1.90
C VAL A 97 -5.05 -3.91 -1.64
N ARG A 98 -4.73 -4.78 -2.61
CA ARG A 98 -4.78 -6.24 -2.47
C ARG A 98 -3.44 -6.85 -2.83
N VAL A 99 -3.05 -7.89 -2.12
CA VAL A 99 -1.79 -8.60 -2.32
C VAL A 99 -2.09 -10.04 -2.72
N GLU A 100 -1.47 -10.49 -3.80
CA GLU A 100 -1.65 -11.82 -4.36
C GLU A 100 -0.29 -12.51 -4.51
N PHE A 101 -0.29 -13.84 -4.36
CA PHE A 101 0.87 -14.70 -4.55
C PHE A 101 0.56 -15.66 -5.70
N PRO A 102 0.62 -15.20 -6.97
CA PRO A 102 0.06 -15.91 -8.12
C PRO A 102 0.70 -17.28 -8.37
N LYS A 103 1.99 -17.43 -8.02
CA LYS A 103 2.74 -18.69 -8.18
C LYS A 103 2.80 -19.52 -6.90
N ARG A 104 1.89 -19.29 -5.94
CA ARG A 104 1.74 -20.14 -4.75
C ARG A 104 1.26 -21.53 -5.18
N SER A 105 2.21 -22.38 -5.56
CA SER A 105 1.96 -23.73 -6.05
C SER A 105 1.49 -24.68 -4.96
N ASP A 106 1.79 -24.36 -3.69
CA ASP A 106 1.47 -25.19 -2.54
C ASP A 106 0.40 -24.52 -1.67
N ARG A 107 -0.79 -25.13 -1.63
CA ARG A 107 -1.90 -24.69 -0.77
C ARG A 107 -1.59 -24.84 0.72
N GLN A 108 -0.57 -25.60 1.09
CA GLN A 108 -0.12 -25.75 2.48
C GLN A 108 0.68 -24.55 2.98
N LEU A 109 1.17 -23.70 2.07
CA LEU A 109 1.90 -22.48 2.42
C LEU A 109 0.95 -21.29 2.41
N VAL A 110 0.79 -20.64 3.55
CA VAL A 110 -0.04 -19.45 3.69
C VAL A 110 0.86 -18.26 4.03
N PRO A 111 0.74 -17.10 3.35
CA PRO A 111 1.49 -15.91 3.72
C PRO A 111 1.33 -15.60 5.21
N TRP A 112 2.46 -15.46 5.90
CA TRP A 112 2.51 -15.34 7.36
C TRP A 112 3.09 -14.01 7.77
N LEU A 113 2.28 -12.96 7.58
CA LEU A 113 2.68 -11.57 7.78
C LEU A 113 1.72 -10.91 8.78
N SER A 114 2.27 -10.25 9.80
CA SER A 114 1.49 -9.64 10.89
C SER A 114 0.46 -8.62 10.38
N GLY A 115 0.84 -7.75 9.45
CA GLY A 115 -0.07 -6.73 8.90
C GLY A 115 -0.90 -7.20 7.70
N LEU A 116 -1.04 -8.50 7.42
CA LEU A 116 -1.80 -9.01 6.28
C LEU A 116 -2.92 -9.94 6.75
N ALA A 117 -4.18 -9.59 6.49
CA ALA A 117 -5.26 -10.56 6.59
C ALA A 117 -5.34 -11.35 5.29
N TRP A 118 -5.00 -12.64 5.36
CA TRP A 118 -5.12 -13.55 4.23
C TRP A 118 -6.54 -14.09 4.11
N LEU A 119 -7.16 -13.91 2.95
CA LEU A 119 -8.47 -14.44 2.62
C LEU A 119 -8.28 -15.60 1.66
N ASP A 120 -8.33 -16.82 2.19
CA ASP A 120 -8.33 -18.03 1.38
C ASP A 120 -9.77 -18.41 0.99
N VAL A 121 -9.96 -18.92 -0.23
CA VAL A 121 -11.30 -19.24 -0.79
C VAL A 121 -11.95 -20.45 -0.10
N PHE A 122 -11.30 -21.02 0.92
CA PHE A 122 -11.77 -22.21 1.66
C PHE A 122 -12.73 -21.91 2.83
N GLY A 123 -13.27 -20.68 2.91
CA GLY A 123 -14.13 -20.24 4.00
C GLY A 123 -15.56 -19.88 3.60
N GLY A 124 -16.26 -20.73 2.84
CA GLY A 124 -17.73 -20.86 2.85
C GLY A 124 -18.62 -19.62 2.63
N ASN A 125 -18.09 -18.47 2.27
CA ASN A 125 -18.85 -17.27 1.91
C ASN A 125 -18.31 -16.75 0.59
N GLU A 126 -18.88 -17.29 -0.50
CA GLU A 126 -18.83 -16.72 -1.85
C GLU A 126 -19.47 -15.33 -1.83
N VAL A 127 -18.74 -14.31 -1.39
CA VAL A 127 -19.22 -12.94 -1.45
C VAL A 127 -18.14 -12.08 -2.10
N PHE A 128 -18.10 -12.22 -3.43
CA PHE A 128 -17.51 -11.34 -4.44
C PHE A 128 -15.97 -11.20 -4.36
N PHE A 129 -15.34 -10.96 -5.51
CA PHE A 129 -13.93 -10.56 -5.66
C PHE A 129 -12.86 -11.64 -5.96
N GLY A 130 -12.99 -12.29 -7.13
CA GLY A 130 -11.87 -12.89 -7.88
C GLY A 130 -11.55 -14.35 -7.53
N ASP A 131 -11.07 -15.10 -8.53
CA ASP A 131 -10.85 -16.55 -8.45
C ASP A 131 -9.58 -16.96 -7.68
N SER A 132 -8.87 -16.00 -7.06
CA SER A 132 -7.56 -16.23 -6.43
C SER A 132 -7.53 -15.71 -4.98
N PRO A 133 -6.97 -16.50 -4.03
CA PRO A 133 -6.69 -16.03 -2.67
C PRO A 133 -5.90 -14.72 -2.67
N PHE A 134 -6.30 -13.80 -1.81
CA PHE A 134 -5.63 -12.50 -1.69
C PHE A 134 -5.54 -12.05 -0.23
N GLY A 135 -4.57 -11.20 0.04
CA GLY A 135 -4.37 -10.55 1.32
C GLY A 135 -4.81 -9.09 1.28
N ILE A 136 -5.45 -8.65 2.35
CA ILE A 136 -5.74 -7.23 2.60
C ILE A 136 -4.67 -6.71 3.57
N PRO A 137 -3.81 -5.77 3.15
CA PRO A 137 -2.75 -5.24 3.99
C PRO A 137 -3.23 -4.09 4.89
N CYS A 138 -2.86 -4.12 6.17
CA CYS A 138 -2.95 -2.98 7.07
C CYS A 138 -1.72 -2.07 6.89
N LEU A 139 -1.81 -1.15 5.92
CA LEU A 139 -0.69 -0.29 5.53
C LEU A 139 -0.57 0.99 6.40
N TRP A 140 -1.66 1.44 7.04
CA TRP A 140 -1.74 2.79 7.66
C TRP A 140 -1.57 2.80 9.19
N ARG A 141 -0.99 1.75 9.78
CA ARG A 141 -0.82 1.68 11.25
C ARG A 141 0.18 2.69 11.81
N ASN A 142 1.19 3.07 11.02
CA ASN A 142 2.18 4.08 11.42
C ASN A 142 1.74 5.52 11.09
N GLY A 143 0.42 5.76 11.07
CA GLY A 143 -0.21 7.06 10.88
C GLY A 143 -1.33 6.98 9.85
N GLU A 144 -2.40 7.73 10.09
CA GLU A 144 -3.59 7.78 9.25
C GLU A 144 -3.29 8.22 7.81
N TRP A 145 -4.12 7.78 6.86
CA TRP A 145 -4.04 8.29 5.50
C TRP A 145 -4.23 9.81 5.49
N SER A 146 -3.36 10.52 4.79
CA SER A 146 -3.52 11.94 4.50
C SER A 146 -3.35 12.17 3.00
N PRO A 147 -4.00 13.20 2.42
CA PRO A 147 -3.85 13.53 1.00
C PRO A 147 -2.41 13.89 0.55
N GLU A 148 -1.50 14.12 1.50
CA GLU A 148 -0.08 14.36 1.23
C GLU A 148 0.67 13.08 0.83
N ARG A 149 0.14 11.91 1.17
CA ARG A 149 0.73 10.62 0.84
C ARG A 149 0.46 10.27 -0.62
N ASP A 150 1.52 9.90 -1.32
CA ASP A 150 1.47 9.53 -2.73
C ASP A 150 1.45 8.01 -2.94
N LEU A 151 1.34 7.58 -4.19
CA LEU A 151 1.40 6.15 -4.53
C LEU A 151 2.78 5.53 -4.33
N LEU A 152 3.86 6.34 -4.31
CA LEU A 152 5.20 5.87 -3.92
C LEU A 152 5.24 5.47 -2.44
N PHE A 153 4.62 6.28 -1.57
CA PHE A 153 4.45 5.93 -0.16
C PHE A 153 3.68 4.62 0.00
N VAL A 154 2.58 4.45 -0.75
CA VAL A 154 1.77 3.21 -0.75
C VAL A 154 2.64 2.01 -1.15
N ALA A 155 3.39 2.11 -2.24
CA ALA A 155 4.30 1.05 -2.69
C ALA A 155 5.39 0.75 -1.64
N GLY A 156 5.94 1.77 -1.00
CA GLY A 156 6.89 1.62 0.11
C GLY A 156 6.29 0.88 1.31
N GLN A 157 5.05 1.18 1.69
CA GLN A 157 4.36 0.46 2.77
C GLN A 157 4.08 -1.00 2.39
N VAL A 158 3.68 -1.27 1.13
CA VAL A 158 3.48 -2.64 0.64
C VAL A 158 4.79 -3.43 0.71
N HIS A 159 5.87 -2.90 0.14
CA HIS A 159 7.17 -3.56 0.19
C HIS A 159 7.63 -3.81 1.62
N ARG A 160 7.54 -2.78 2.48
CA ARG A 160 7.88 -2.91 3.90
C ARG A 160 7.06 -4.00 4.58
N LEU A 161 5.74 -4.03 4.41
CA LEU A 161 4.89 -5.06 5.00
C LEU A 161 5.35 -6.47 4.63
N LEU A 162 5.77 -6.66 3.38
CA LEU A 162 6.15 -7.96 2.85
C LEU A 162 7.56 -8.41 3.29
N THR A 163 8.48 -7.49 3.53
CA THR A 163 9.90 -7.79 3.80
C THR A 163 10.36 -7.48 5.22
N ASP A 164 9.78 -6.48 5.88
CA ASP A 164 9.97 -6.15 7.30
C ASP A 164 8.70 -5.48 7.83
N PRO A 165 7.65 -6.26 8.16
CA PRO A 165 6.43 -5.69 8.73
C PRO A 165 6.75 -4.92 10.03
N GLY A 166 7.86 -5.20 10.70
CA GLY A 166 8.24 -4.54 11.94
C GLY A 166 7.44 -5.05 13.13
N ASN A 167 7.56 -4.33 14.25
CA ASN A 167 7.06 -4.78 15.55
C ASN A 167 5.56 -4.46 15.70
N TYR A 168 4.72 -5.15 14.93
CA TYR A 168 3.27 -5.13 15.13
C TYR A 168 2.97 -5.63 16.55
N SER A 169 2.29 -4.83 17.39
CA SER A 169 1.69 -5.39 18.60
C SER A 169 0.66 -6.44 18.17
N PRO A 170 0.69 -7.66 18.73
CA PRO A 170 -0.28 -8.71 18.43
C PRO A 170 -1.73 -8.29 18.62
N ALA A 171 -1.99 -7.38 19.57
CA ALA A 171 -3.34 -6.90 19.88
C ALA A 171 -4.01 -6.13 18.73
N ASP A 172 -3.21 -5.46 17.88
CA ASP A 172 -3.72 -4.69 16.73
C ASP A 172 -3.18 -5.21 15.39
N SER A 173 -2.74 -6.47 15.38
CA SER A 173 -2.26 -7.17 14.19
C SER A 173 -3.41 -7.85 13.46
N MET A 174 -3.39 -7.84 12.12
CA MET A 174 -4.36 -8.62 11.33
C MET A 174 -4.07 -10.12 11.44
N ASN A 175 -2.81 -10.47 11.73
CA ASN A 175 -2.38 -11.81 12.09
C ASN A 175 -1.58 -11.74 13.41
N PRO A 176 -2.25 -11.91 14.57
CA PRO A 176 -1.61 -11.84 15.89
C PRO A 176 -0.53 -12.89 16.11
N GLU A 177 -0.71 -14.09 15.57
CA GLU A 177 0.27 -15.17 15.70
C GLU A 177 1.54 -14.87 14.91
N ALA A 178 1.42 -14.32 13.70
CA ALA A 178 2.57 -13.84 12.93
C ALA A 178 3.30 -12.69 13.64
N ALA A 179 2.57 -11.79 14.30
CA ALA A 179 3.17 -10.71 15.09
C ALA A 179 3.98 -11.24 16.29
N LEU A 180 3.42 -12.19 17.05
CA LEU A 180 4.11 -12.85 18.16
C LEU A 180 5.37 -13.58 17.68
N TYR A 181 5.26 -14.30 16.57
CA TYR A 181 6.40 -15.01 15.98
C TYR A 181 7.51 -14.03 15.56
N TRP A 182 7.14 -12.92 14.92
CA TRP A 182 8.09 -11.88 14.49
C TRP A 182 8.85 -11.23 15.64
N VAL A 183 8.18 -10.93 16.76
CA VAL A 183 8.85 -10.35 17.94
C VAL A 183 9.94 -11.27 18.48
N SER A 184 9.74 -12.59 18.43
CA SER A 184 10.65 -13.56 19.03
C SER A 184 11.75 -14.06 18.09
N HIS A 185 11.57 -13.94 16.76
CA HIS A 185 12.47 -14.56 15.77
C HIS A 185 12.98 -13.58 14.71
N LYS A 186 12.77 -12.26 14.86
CA LYS A 186 13.12 -11.25 13.84
C LYS A 186 14.55 -11.40 13.31
N ASP A 187 15.51 -11.65 14.19
CA ASP A 187 16.93 -11.73 13.85
C ASP A 187 17.29 -13.00 13.05
N GLU A 188 16.41 -14.00 13.02
CA GLU A 188 16.59 -15.26 12.32
C GLU A 188 16.00 -15.23 10.90
N LEU A 189 15.25 -14.18 10.58
CA LEU A 189 14.47 -14.09 9.35
C LEU A 189 15.23 -13.25 8.33
N PRO A 190 15.63 -13.82 7.19
CA PRO A 190 16.38 -13.07 6.17
C PRO A 190 15.48 -12.02 5.50
N LEU A 191 15.50 -10.79 6.03
CA LEU A 191 14.73 -9.66 5.52
C LEU A 191 15.40 -9.08 4.27
N GLU A 192 14.60 -8.73 3.27
CA GLU A 192 15.09 -8.05 2.08
C GLU A 192 15.34 -6.56 2.37
N GLN A 193 16.43 -6.00 1.85
CA GLN A 193 16.71 -4.57 2.01
C GLN A 193 15.62 -3.72 1.35
N PRO A 194 15.32 -2.52 1.87
CA PRO A 194 14.41 -1.58 1.21
C PRO A 194 14.80 -1.34 -0.26
N ILE A 195 13.80 -1.11 -1.11
CA ILE A 195 14.02 -0.66 -2.50
C ILE A 195 14.33 0.85 -2.44
N PRO A 196 15.55 1.29 -2.83
CA PRO A 196 15.94 2.70 -2.73
C PRO A 196 15.00 3.64 -3.47
N GLU A 197 14.45 3.22 -4.60
CA GLU A 197 13.49 3.96 -5.42
C GLU A 197 12.20 4.28 -4.65
N LEU A 198 11.85 3.47 -3.64
CA LEU A 198 10.69 3.67 -2.76
C LEU A 198 11.02 4.51 -1.51
N SER A 199 12.29 4.81 -1.25
CA SER A 199 12.74 5.55 -0.07
C SER A 199 12.73 7.08 -0.23
N GLY A 200 12.35 7.58 -1.42
CA GLY A 200 12.41 8.99 -1.82
C GLY A 200 11.49 9.98 -1.09
N GLY A 201 10.70 9.55 -0.11
CA GLY A 201 9.73 10.39 0.59
C GLY A 201 10.27 11.24 1.75
N ARG A 202 11.51 11.04 2.22
CA ARG A 202 12.04 11.79 3.38
C ARG A 202 12.92 13.00 3.09
N ASN A 203 13.33 13.23 1.83
CA ASN A 203 14.30 14.30 1.50
C ASN A 203 13.82 15.33 0.47
N ARG A 204 12.52 15.38 0.10
CA ARG A 204 12.01 16.37 -0.88
C ARG A 204 10.93 17.32 -0.37
N SER A 205 10.43 17.18 0.86
CA SER A 205 9.35 18.03 1.40
C SER A 205 9.74 18.90 2.61
N SER A 206 10.94 18.78 3.17
CA SER A 206 11.40 19.62 4.30
C SER A 206 12.35 20.76 3.92
N GLN A 207 12.57 21.03 2.62
CA GLN A 207 13.41 22.15 2.16
C GLN A 207 12.72 23.12 1.19
N ALA A 208 11.41 23.02 0.98
CA ALA A 208 10.68 23.94 0.08
C ALA A 208 9.38 24.52 0.66
N ILE A 209 9.21 24.52 1.99
CA ILE A 209 8.12 25.24 2.67
C ILE A 209 8.73 26.17 3.73
N THR A 210 9.67 27.00 3.30
CA THR A 210 10.16 28.14 4.07
C THR A 210 10.42 29.29 3.10
N SER A 211 9.37 29.93 2.59
CA SER A 211 9.45 31.33 2.10
C SER A 211 8.13 31.97 1.64
N VAL A 212 7.00 31.26 1.50
CA VAL A 212 5.80 31.88 0.88
C VAL A 212 4.77 32.44 1.88
N PHE A 213 4.85 32.08 3.18
CA PHE A 213 3.86 32.54 4.17
C PHE A 213 4.24 33.80 4.98
N SER A 214 5.33 34.51 4.65
CA SER A 214 5.76 35.72 5.39
C SER A 214 5.37 37.06 4.73
N ARG A 215 4.38 37.10 3.81
CA ARG A 215 4.00 38.36 3.11
C ARG A 215 2.61 38.93 3.41
N PHE A 216 1.94 38.49 4.47
CA PHE A 216 0.77 39.21 4.98
C PHE A 216 0.98 39.61 6.44
N ALA A 217 1.88 40.58 6.65
CA ALA A 217 1.86 41.39 7.86
C ALA A 217 0.73 42.42 7.69
N LEU A 218 -0.33 42.26 8.49
CA LEU A 218 -1.35 43.27 8.71
C LEU A 218 -0.71 44.55 9.26
N THR A 219 -0.70 45.62 8.47
CA THR A 219 -0.54 46.98 8.99
C THR A 219 -1.83 47.40 9.66
N VAL A 220 -1.81 47.50 10.99
CA VAL A 220 -2.79 48.29 11.75
C VAL A 220 -2.28 49.72 11.73
N ALA A 221 -3.05 50.62 11.12
CA ALA A 221 -2.80 52.07 11.17
C ALA A 221 -3.47 52.64 12.43
N GLU A 222 -2.73 53.51 13.12
CA GLU A 222 -3.26 54.43 14.15
C GLU A 222 -4.14 55.52 13.53
#